data_AF-A0A8T4YNV2-F1
#
_entry.id   AF-A0A8T4YNV2-F1
#
_cell.length_a   1.000
_cell.length_b   1.000
_cell.length_c   1.000
_cell.angle_alpha   90.00
_cell.angle_beta   90.00
_cell.angle_gamma   90.00
#
_symmetry.space_group_name_H-M   'P 1'
#
loop_
_entity.id
_entity.type
_entity.pdbx_description
1 polymer ?
#
loop_
_entity_poly.entity_id
_entity_poly.type
_entity_poly.pdbx_seq_one_letter_code
_entity_poly.pdbx_strand_id
1 'polypeptide(L)'
;MTLRGQDAETTIIDGGGYGEVLKIITDNVSIVNFTIRYGSTGLFISKCGNVNVQNIKVTGNKMGVELSSSSNCTFRNNNITG
;
A
#
# COMPACT_ATOMS: atom_id res chain seq x y z
N MET A 1 6.03 4.22 -12.54
CA MET A 1 5.66 2.79 -12.65
C MET A 1 4.27 2.57 -12.07
N THR A 2 3.52 1.57 -12.55
CA THR A 2 2.20 1.23 -11.99
C THR A 2 2.19 -0.23 -11.54
N LEU A 3 1.79 -0.46 -10.29
CA LEU A 3 1.39 -1.77 -9.79
C LEU A 3 -0.13 -1.78 -9.69
N ARG A 4 -0.78 -2.67 -10.44
CA ARG A 4 -2.24 -2.74 -10.54
C ARG A 4 -2.73 -4.18 -10.41
N GLY A 5 -3.69 -4.38 -9.52
CA GLY A 5 -4.52 -5.58 -9.48
C GLY A 5 -5.76 -5.45 -10.35
N GLN A 6 -6.37 -6.58 -10.68
CA GLN A 6 -7.59 -6.59 -11.48
C GLN A 6 -8.80 -6.15 -10.64
N ASP A 7 -8.83 -6.55 -9.37
CA ASP A 7 -9.93 -6.33 -8.43
C ASP A 7 -9.39 -6.39 -6.99
N ALA A 8 -9.83 -5.44 -6.14
CA ALA A 8 -9.44 -5.37 -4.75
C ALA A 8 -9.90 -6.57 -3.91
N GLU A 9 -11.00 -7.22 -4.27
CA GLU A 9 -11.53 -8.36 -3.51
C GLU A 9 -10.89 -9.70 -3.89
N THR A 10 -10.18 -9.78 -5.03
CA THR A 10 -9.58 -11.04 -5.51
C THR A 10 -8.09 -10.97 -5.77
N THR A 11 -7.51 -9.80 -6.05
CA THR A 11 -6.06 -9.62 -6.12
C THR A 11 -5.53 -9.28 -4.74
N ILE A 12 -4.77 -10.19 -4.15
CA ILE A 12 -4.35 -10.10 -2.74
C ILE A 12 -2.83 -10.25 -2.64
N ILE A 13 -2.19 -9.34 -1.92
CA ILE A 13 -0.83 -9.50 -1.41
C ILE A 13 -0.96 -9.76 0.10
N ASP A 14 -0.58 -10.97 0.51
CA ASP A 14 -0.69 -11.45 1.89
C ASP A 14 0.71 -11.53 2.53
N GLY A 15 0.90 -10.85 3.66
CA GLY A 15 2.15 -10.81 4.40
C GLY A 15 2.39 -11.98 5.35
N GLY A 16 1.42 -12.87 5.55
CA GLY A 16 1.56 -14.07 6.39
C GLY A 16 1.82 -13.80 7.89
N GLY A 17 1.60 -12.58 8.36
CA GLY A 17 1.78 -12.13 9.74
C GLY A 17 3.10 -11.39 10.02
N TYR A 18 3.95 -11.18 9.02
CA TYR A 18 5.33 -10.68 9.22
C TYR A 18 5.68 -9.51 8.30
N GLY A 19 6.52 -8.59 8.82
CA GLY A 19 7.19 -7.57 8.03
C GLY A 19 6.30 -6.56 7.30
N GLU A 20 6.93 -5.81 6.40
CA GLU A 20 6.25 -4.90 5.48
C GLU A 20 5.67 -5.72 4.31
N VAL A 21 4.36 -5.63 4.06
CA VAL A 21 3.74 -6.39 2.94
C VAL A 21 4.12 -5.79 1.59
N LEU A 22 4.09 -4.45 1.49
CA LEU A 22 4.52 -3.72 0.31
C LEU A 22 5.36 -2.50 0.69
N LYS A 23 6.61 -2.44 0.22
CA LYS A 23 7.53 -1.31 0.42
C LYS A 23 7.78 -0.55 -0.88
N ILE A 24 7.60 0.76 -0.87
CA ILE A 24 7.85 1.67 -2.00
C ILE A 24 9.02 2.59 -1.65
N ILE A 25 10.04 2.58 -2.51
CA ILE A 25 11.31 3.32 -2.32
C ILE A 25 11.72 4.12 -3.55
N THR A 26 10.79 4.37 -4.48
CA THR A 26 11.08 5.07 -5.73
C THR A 26 9.94 6.02 -6.10
N ASP A 27 10.30 7.09 -6.83
CA ASP A 27 9.38 8.14 -7.19
C ASP A 27 8.40 7.72 -8.30
N ASN A 28 7.31 8.47 -8.46
CA ASN A 28 6.38 8.36 -9.58
C ASN A 28 5.75 6.96 -9.70
N VAL A 29 5.27 6.44 -8.57
CA VAL A 29 4.61 5.12 -8.47
C VAL A 29 3.09 5.28 -8.35
N SER A 30 2.35 4.41 -9.05
CA SER A 30 0.90 4.25 -8.84
C SER A 30 0.58 2.85 -8.31
N ILE A 31 -0.26 2.77 -7.28
CA ILE A 31 -0.65 1.55 -6.56
C ILE A 31 -2.18 1.46 -6.62
N VAL A 32 -2.74 0.47 -7.33
CA VAL A 32 -4.16 0.50 -7.71
C VAL A 32 -4.87 -0.87 -7.67
N ASN A 33 -6.09 -0.93 -7.11
CA ASN A 33 -7.04 -2.05 -7.23
C ASN A 33 -6.56 -3.42 -6.70
N PHE A 34 -6.04 -3.50 -5.48
CA PHE A 34 -5.74 -4.78 -4.81
C PHE A 34 -5.85 -4.67 -3.27
N THR A 35 -5.85 -5.82 -2.60
CA THR A 35 -5.77 -5.92 -1.13
C THR A 35 -4.34 -6.14 -0.65
N ILE A 36 -3.97 -5.47 0.44
CA ILE A 36 -2.72 -5.64 1.19
C ILE A 36 -3.08 -6.04 2.63
N ARG A 37 -2.66 -7.23 3.09
CA ARG A 37 -3.09 -7.72 4.40
C ARG A 37 -2.06 -8.53 5.16
N TYR A 38 -2.29 -8.64 6.46
CA TYR A 38 -1.58 -9.52 7.39
C TYR A 38 -0.06 -9.32 7.39
N GLY A 39 0.42 -8.08 7.50
CA GLY A 39 1.82 -7.76 7.83
C GLY A 39 1.95 -6.98 9.14
N SER A 40 3.20 -6.70 9.54
CA SER A 40 3.45 -5.68 10.56
C SER A 40 3.11 -4.29 10.03
N THR A 41 3.45 -4.01 8.78
CA THR A 41 3.03 -2.80 8.06
C THR A 41 2.45 -3.19 6.72
N GLY A 42 1.22 -2.77 6.41
CA GLY A 42 0.60 -3.07 5.12
C GLY A 42 1.36 -2.41 3.97
N LEU A 43 1.28 -1.08 3.89
CA LEU A 43 1.97 -0.30 2.86
C LEU A 43 2.97 0.66 3.50
N PHE A 44 4.26 0.51 3.19
CA PHE A 44 5.31 1.42 3.61
C PHE A 44 5.86 2.22 2.43
N ILE A 45 5.74 3.55 2.49
CA ILE A 45 6.32 4.47 1.50
C ILE A 45 7.49 5.21 2.16
N SER A 46 8.70 5.00 1.64
CA SER A 46 9.93 5.48 2.27
C SER A 46 10.81 6.24 1.28
N LYS A 47 11.24 7.45 1.67
CA LYS A 47 12.26 8.26 0.97
C LYS A 47 11.99 8.47 -0.52
N CYS A 48 10.73 8.66 -0.90
CA CYS A 48 10.33 8.90 -2.29
C CYS A 48 9.17 9.89 -2.39
N GLY A 49 8.86 10.32 -3.60
CA GLY A 49 7.79 11.27 -3.87
C GLY A 49 6.91 10.93 -5.07
N ASN A 50 5.80 11.65 -5.19
CA ASN A 50 4.82 11.48 -6.27
C ASN A 50 4.23 10.07 -6.33
N VAL A 51 3.88 9.49 -5.18
CA VAL A 51 3.20 8.19 -5.11
C VAL A 51 1.68 8.39 -5.07
N ASN A 52 0.96 7.74 -5.97
CA ASN A 52 -0.51 7.75 -6.01
C ASN A 52 -1.06 6.38 -5.61
N VAL A 53 -1.87 6.35 -4.55
CA VAL A 53 -2.46 5.13 -3.99
C VAL A 53 -3.98 5.24 -4.11
N GLN A 54 -4.59 4.34 -4.87
CA GLN A 54 -6.00 4.45 -5.22
C GLN A 54 -6.74 3.12 -5.21
N ASN A 55 -7.97 3.11 -4.70
CA ASN A 55 -8.86 1.95 -4.73
C ASN A 55 -8.21 0.67 -4.16
N ILE A 56 -7.38 0.81 -3.12
CA ILE A 56 -6.82 -0.35 -2.42
C ILE A 56 -7.56 -0.62 -1.12
N LYS A 57 -7.45 -1.87 -0.66
CA LYS A 57 -7.89 -2.29 0.67
C LYS A 57 -6.67 -2.67 1.48
N VAL A 58 -6.49 -2.08 2.65
CA VAL A 58 -5.40 -2.38 3.58
C VAL A 58 -6.02 -2.83 4.89
N THR A 59 -5.82 -4.08 5.29
CA THR A 59 -6.60 -4.68 6.40
C THR A 59 -5.82 -5.77 7.16
N GLY A 60 -6.08 -5.93 8.45
CA GLY A 60 -5.44 -6.96 9.28
C GLY A 60 -3.93 -6.76 9.46
N ASN A 61 -3.44 -5.53 9.32
CA ASN A 61 -2.02 -5.19 9.51
C ASN A 61 -1.86 -4.48 10.86
N LYS A 62 -0.74 -4.71 11.57
CA LYS A 62 -0.50 -3.97 12.84
C LYS A 62 -0.42 -2.46 12.61
N MET A 63 0.17 -2.05 11.49
CA MET A 63 0.16 -0.72 10.93
C MET A 63 -0.45 -0.79 9.52
N GLY A 64 -1.47 0.01 9.23
CA GLY A 64 -2.08 0.02 7.90
C GLY A 64 -1.13 0.59 6.84
N VAL A 65 -0.85 1.89 6.94
CA VAL A 65 0.03 2.62 6.01
C VAL A 65 1.00 3.48 6.79
N GLU A 66 2.27 3.45 6.38
CA GLU A 66 3.33 4.31 6.92
C GLU A 66 3.95 5.14 5.78
N LEU A 67 4.14 6.44 6.03
CA LEU A 67 4.91 7.33 5.18
C LEU A 67 6.11 7.87 5.96
N SER A 68 7.32 7.56 5.50
CA SER A 68 8.56 8.02 6.11
C SER A 68 9.40 8.80 5.11
N SER A 69 9.72 10.06 5.45
CA SER A 69 10.53 10.96 4.61
C SER A 69 10.06 11.03 3.15
N SER A 70 8.75 11.00 2.92
CA SER A 70 8.15 10.96 1.59
C SER A 70 7.28 12.19 1.32
N SER A 71 7.20 12.64 0.07
CA SER A 71 6.51 13.89 -0.30
C SER A 71 5.55 13.71 -1.47
N ASN A 72 4.59 14.62 -1.65
CA ASN A 72 3.64 14.62 -2.78
C ASN A 72 2.91 13.26 -2.99
N CYS A 73 2.63 12.55 -1.89
CA CYS A 73 1.90 11.29 -1.95
C CYS A 73 0.41 11.56 -1.84
N THR A 74 -0.39 10.86 -2.65
CA THR A 74 -1.85 11.01 -2.64
C THR A 74 -2.55 9.69 -2.40
N PHE A 75 -3.56 9.70 -1.52
CA PHE A 75 -4.40 8.56 -1.20
C PHE A 75 -5.86 8.90 -1.52
N ARG A 76 -6.50 8.13 -2.41
CA ARG A 76 -7.89 8.35 -2.83
C ARG A 76 -8.67 7.05 -2.86
N ASN A 77 -9.90 7.08 -2.36
CA ASN A 77 -10.83 5.93 -2.43
C ASN A 77 -10.24 4.63 -1.85
N ASN A 78 -9.41 4.75 -0.80
CA ASN A 78 -8.80 3.59 -0.16
C ASN A 78 -9.61 3.21 1.09
N ASN A 79 -9.73 1.91 1.35
CA ASN A 79 -10.28 1.39 2.58
C ASN A 79 -9.13 0.87 3.46
N ILE A 80 -8.78 1.59 4.52
CA ILE A 80 -7.67 1.25 5.41
C ILE A 80 -8.26 0.96 6.80
N THR A 81 -8.18 -0.29 7.23
CA THR A 81 -8.67 -0.74 8.55
C THR A 81 -7.55 -1.45 9.32
N GLY A 82 -7.66 -1.45 10.65
CA GLY A 82 -6.86 -2.32 11.53
C GLY A 82 -7.19 -3.79 11.29
#